data_AF-A0A4Y5ZQ42-F1
#
_entry.id   AF-A0A4Y5ZQ42-F1
#
_cell.length_a   1.000
_cell.length_b   1.000
_cell.length_c   1.000
_cell.angle_alpha   90.00
_cell.angle_beta   90.00
_cell.angle_gamma   90.00
#
_symmetry.space_group_name_H-M   'P 1'
#
loop_
_entity.id
_entity.type
_entity.pdbx_description
1 polymer ?
#
loop_
_entity_poly.entity_id
_entity_poly.type
_entity_poly.pdbx_seq_one_letter_code
_entity_poly.pdbx_strand_id
1 'polypeptide(L)'
;MQDLQVVGTCGKRNTGTSVHFWPDESFFDSPRFSVSRLTHLLKAKAVLCPGVEITFKDHVNNTEQTRCYADGLNDYLCEAVNGLPTLPENRSSGISKAILKRWTGRCCGCRKAASC
;
A
#
# COMPACT_ATOMS: atom_id res chain seq x y z
N MET A 1 7.46 -32.16 11.81
CA MET A 1 7.14 -30.77 12.21
C MET A 1 8.41 -30.25 12.87
N GLN A 2 9.08 -29.25 12.27
CA GLN A 2 10.27 -28.65 12.88
C GLN A 2 9.84 -27.42 13.68
N ASP A 3 10.44 -27.25 14.85
CA ASP A 3 10.22 -26.08 15.70
C ASP A 3 10.99 -24.85 15.19
N LEU A 4 10.44 -23.67 15.47
CA LEU A 4 11.04 -22.39 15.08
C LEU A 4 12.43 -22.23 15.71
N GLN A 5 13.44 -21.94 14.89
CA GLN A 5 14.83 -21.76 15.34
C GLN A 5 15.23 -20.29 15.35
N VAL A 6 16.02 -19.88 16.35
CA VAL A 6 16.61 -18.55 16.39
C VAL A 6 17.80 -18.50 15.44
N VAL A 7 17.68 -17.72 14.36
CA VAL A 7 18.71 -17.60 13.31
C VAL A 7 19.71 -16.45 13.55
N GLY A 8 19.44 -15.55 14.50
CA GLY A 8 20.32 -14.40 14.77
C GLY A 8 19.75 -13.39 15.77
N THR A 9 20.46 -12.28 15.94
CA THR A 9 20.06 -11.16 16.81
C THR A 9 19.74 -9.92 15.99
N CYS A 10 18.81 -9.09 16.48
CA CYS A 10 18.38 -7.85 15.85
C CYS A 10 18.26 -6.73 16.90
N GLY A 11 18.34 -5.47 16.47
CA GLY A 11 18.15 -4.33 17.37
C GLY A 11 16.72 -4.26 17.94
N LYS A 12 16.57 -3.72 19.16
CA LYS A 12 15.31 -3.76 19.93
C LYS A 12 14.06 -3.20 19.21
N ARG A 13 14.22 -2.25 18.29
CA ARG A 13 13.11 -1.65 17.53
C ARG A 13 12.90 -2.28 16.14
N ASN A 14 13.76 -3.20 15.73
CA ASN A 14 13.64 -3.88 14.45
C ASN A 14 12.71 -5.09 14.61
N THR A 15 11.41 -4.84 14.46
CA THR A 15 10.36 -5.86 14.58
C THR A 15 9.60 -5.98 13.26
N GLY A 16 9.31 -7.20 12.85
CA GLY A 16 8.56 -7.47 11.64
C GLY A 16 8.33 -8.97 11.44
N THR A 17 7.62 -9.31 10.38
CA THR A 17 7.37 -10.70 9.99
C THR A 17 7.59 -10.82 8.49
N SER A 18 8.40 -11.79 8.10
CA SER A 18 8.68 -12.09 6.69
C SER A 18 8.17 -13.48 6.38
N VAL A 19 7.37 -13.59 5.32
CA VAL A 19 6.87 -14.88 4.83
C VAL A 19 7.29 -15.04 3.39
N HIS A 20 7.96 -16.14 3.09
CA HIS A 20 8.31 -16.57 1.74
C HIS A 20 7.73 -17.97 1.55
N PHE A 21 7.00 -18.19 0.46
CA PHE A 21 6.46 -19.49 0.12
C PHE A 21 6.65 -19.78 -1.37
N TRP A 22 6.80 -21.06 -1.69
CA TRP A 22 6.81 -21.59 -3.05
C TRP A 22 5.50 -22.36 -3.26
N PRO A 23 4.62 -21.92 -4.18
CA PRO A 23 3.37 -22.64 -4.44
C PRO A 23 3.65 -24.00 -5.08
N ASP A 24 2.93 -25.03 -4.68
CA ASP A 24 2.97 -26.33 -5.34
C ASP A 24 2.09 -26.29 -6.59
N GLU A 25 2.72 -26.39 -7.75
CA GLU A 25 2.10 -26.22 -9.06
C GLU A 25 0.99 -27.26 -9.34
N SER A 26 1.04 -28.43 -8.69
CA SER A 26 0.06 -29.50 -8.90
C SER A 26 -1.37 -29.13 -8.46
N PHE A 27 -1.51 -28.13 -7.58
CA PHE A 27 -2.80 -27.66 -7.09
C PHE A 27 -3.40 -26.50 -7.91
N PHE A 28 -2.66 -25.96 -8.89
CA PHE A 28 -3.09 -24.78 -9.64
C PHE A 28 -3.06 -25.03 -11.15
N ASP A 29 -4.08 -24.57 -11.86
CA ASP A 29 -4.09 -24.60 -13.34
C ASP A 29 -2.97 -23.76 -13.95
N SER A 30 -2.53 -22.72 -13.24
CA SER A 30 -1.35 -21.93 -13.59
C SER A 30 -0.63 -21.48 -12.32
N PRO A 31 0.67 -21.80 -12.16
CA PRO A 31 1.45 -21.38 -11.00
C PRO A 31 1.88 -19.90 -11.06
N ARG A 32 1.55 -19.20 -12.14
CA ARG A 32 1.96 -17.80 -12.34
C ARG A 32 1.07 -16.85 -11.55
N PHE A 33 1.69 -15.99 -10.75
CA PHE A 33 0.97 -14.90 -10.10
C PHE A 33 0.45 -13.88 -11.12
N SER A 34 -0.83 -13.49 -10.98
CA SER A 34 -1.39 -12.39 -11.76
C SER A 34 -0.95 -11.05 -11.16
N VAL A 35 0.07 -10.44 -11.76
CA VAL A 35 0.66 -9.16 -11.33
C VAL A 35 -0.39 -8.05 -11.25
N SER A 36 -1.30 -7.98 -12.23
CA SER A 36 -2.39 -6.99 -12.25
C SER A 36 -3.32 -7.12 -11.04
N ARG A 37 -3.77 -8.36 -10.74
CA ARG A 37 -4.64 -8.62 -9.58
C ARG A 37 -3.93 -8.29 -8.26
N LEU A 38 -2.67 -8.72 -8.11
CA LEU A 38 -1.90 -8.49 -6.90
C LEU A 38 -1.63 -7.00 -6.68
N THR A 39 -1.26 -6.28 -7.74
CA THR A 39 -1.06 -4.83 -7.72
C THR A 39 -2.34 -4.08 -7.32
N HIS A 40 -3.50 -4.52 -7.80
CA HIS A 40 -4.79 -3.93 -7.44
C HIS A 40 -5.14 -4.19 -5.96
N LEU A 41 -4.94 -5.42 -5.47
CA LEU A 41 -5.17 -5.77 -4.06
C LEU A 41 -4.26 -4.98 -3.12
N LEU A 42 -2.97 -4.86 -3.45
CA LEU A 42 -2.02 -4.07 -2.67
C LEU A 42 -2.39 -2.58 -2.69
N LYS A 43 -2.86 -2.05 -3.84
CA LYS A 43 -3.42 -0.69 -3.92
C LYS A 43 -4.55 -0.50 -2.91
N ALA A 44 -5.53 -1.41 -2.92
CA ALA A 44 -6.68 -1.33 -2.04
C ALA A 44 -6.27 -1.34 -0.56
N LYS A 45 -5.29 -2.17 -0.18
CA LYS A 45 -4.76 -2.18 1.19
C LYS A 45 -4.11 -0.85 1.58
N ALA A 46 -3.33 -0.24 0.71
CA ALA A 46 -2.72 1.07 0.96
C ALA A 46 -3.77 2.19 1.07
N VAL A 47 -4.84 2.13 0.27
CA VAL A 47 -5.93 3.12 0.29
C VAL A 47 -6.78 3.02 1.55
N LEU A 48 -7.03 1.79 2.02
CA LEU A 48 -7.83 1.53 3.23
C LEU A 48 -7.06 1.84 4.53
N CYS A 49 -5.72 1.80 4.49
CA CYS A 49 -4.86 2.06 5.63
C CYS A 49 -3.98 3.30 5.38
N PRO A 50 -4.48 4.52 5.65
CA PRO A 50 -3.72 5.75 5.44
C PRO A 50 -2.38 5.75 6.19
N GLY A 51 -1.32 6.21 5.52
CA GLY A 51 0.03 6.28 6.08
C GLY A 51 0.84 4.98 6.05
N VAL A 52 0.28 3.88 5.51
CA VAL A 52 1.04 2.66 5.23
C VAL A 52 1.72 2.77 3.86
N GLU A 53 3.02 2.53 3.82
CA GLU A 53 3.78 2.39 2.58
C GLU A 53 3.78 0.91 2.16
N ILE A 54 3.36 0.66 0.92
CA ILE A 54 3.39 -0.69 0.32
C ILE A 54 4.26 -0.64 -0.92
N THR A 55 5.29 -1.50 -0.93
CA THR A 55 6.19 -1.68 -2.08
C THR A 55 5.98 -3.06 -2.66
N PHE A 56 5.71 -3.10 -3.97
CA PHE A 56 5.65 -4.33 -4.76
C PHE A 56 6.84 -4.38 -5.71
N LYS A 57 7.66 -5.43 -5.57
CA LYS A 57 8.83 -5.68 -6.42
C LYS A 57 8.60 -6.95 -7.23
N ASP A 58 8.60 -6.81 -8.53
CA ASP A 58 8.49 -7.92 -9.47
C ASP A 58 9.86 -8.18 -10.12
N HIS A 59 10.51 -9.26 -9.68
CA HIS A 59 11.79 -9.71 -10.22
C HIS A 59 11.68 -10.39 -11.60
N VAL A 60 10.49 -10.79 -12.03
CA VAL A 60 10.28 -11.41 -13.35
C VAL A 60 10.27 -10.34 -14.44
N ASN A 61 9.54 -9.26 -14.19
CA ASN A 61 9.43 -8.13 -15.13
C ASN A 61 10.41 -6.99 -14.83
N ASN A 62 11.22 -7.09 -13.76
CA ASN A 62 12.10 -6.03 -13.26
C ASN A 62 11.38 -4.70 -13.04
N THR A 63 10.19 -4.76 -12.42
CA THR A 63 9.41 -3.56 -12.10
C THR A 63 9.28 -3.38 -10.59
N GLU A 64 9.27 -2.12 -10.15
CA GLU A 64 9.06 -1.76 -8.76
C GLU A 64 8.02 -0.66 -8.67
N GLN A 65 7.06 -0.82 -7.76
CA GLN A 65 6.00 0.16 -7.53
C GLN A 65 5.84 0.37 -6.03
N THR A 66 5.93 1.62 -5.59
CA THR A 66 5.70 2.02 -4.20
C THR A 66 4.47 2.91 -4.14
N ARG A 67 3.58 2.66 -3.17
CA ARG A 67 2.36 3.44 -2.97
C ARG A 67 2.20 3.79 -1.49
N CYS A 68 1.82 5.05 -1.25
CA CYS A 68 1.44 5.58 0.03
C CYS A 68 0.31 6.58 -0.20
N TYR A 69 -0.80 6.44 0.52
CA TYR A 69 -1.95 7.34 0.43
C TYR A 69 -2.09 8.08 1.77
N ALA A 70 -2.06 9.42 1.71
CA ALA A 70 -2.12 10.25 2.91
C ALA A 70 -3.57 10.43 3.37
N ASP A 71 -4.48 10.71 2.43
CA ASP A 71 -5.92 10.87 2.67
C ASP A 71 -6.73 9.63 2.19
N GLY A 72 -6.04 8.52 1.95
CA GLY A 72 -6.63 7.20 1.65
C GLY A 72 -7.56 7.23 0.44
N LEU A 73 -8.85 7.08 0.70
CA LEU A 73 -9.90 7.00 -0.33
C LEU A 73 -10.03 8.28 -1.16
N ASN A 74 -9.77 9.45 -0.58
CA ASN A 74 -9.92 10.72 -1.31
C ASN A 74 -8.87 10.82 -2.43
N ASP A 75 -7.60 10.58 -2.07
CA ASP A 75 -6.48 10.54 -3.02
C ASP A 75 -6.71 9.50 -4.12
N TYR A 76 -7.17 8.30 -3.74
CA TYR A 76 -7.49 7.24 -4.69
C TYR A 76 -8.59 7.65 -5.68
N LEU A 77 -9.68 8.24 -5.20
CA LEU A 77 -10.77 8.69 -6.04
C LEU A 77 -10.33 9.84 -6.94
N CYS A 78 -9.48 10.75 -6.47
CA CYS A 78 -8.93 11.84 -7.29
C CYS A 78 -8.03 11.29 -8.41
N GLU A 79 -7.19 10.30 -8.10
CA GLU A 79 -6.36 9.61 -9.09
C GLU A 79 -7.21 8.89 -10.15
N ALA A 80 -8.27 8.18 -9.72
CA ALA A 80 -9.09 7.33 -10.60
C ALA A 80 -9.91 8.09 -11.64
N VAL A 81 -10.19 9.36 -11.43
CA VAL A 81 -11.00 10.19 -12.35
C VAL A 81 -10.19 11.28 -13.04
N ASN A 82 -8.88 11.32 -12.79
CA ASN A 82 -8.06 12.42 -13.23
C ASN A 82 -8.18 12.56 -14.75
N GLY A 83 -8.58 13.75 -15.22
CA GLY A 83 -8.86 14.01 -16.64
C GLY A 83 -10.31 13.80 -17.10
N LEU A 84 -11.23 13.41 -16.21
CA LEU A 84 -12.67 13.35 -16.51
C LEU A 84 -13.39 14.56 -15.89
N PRO A 85 -14.32 15.21 -16.62
CA PRO A 85 -15.16 16.24 -16.03
C PRO A 85 -16.05 15.61 -14.96
N THR A 86 -15.91 16.05 -13.72
CA THR A 86 -16.69 15.52 -12.60
C THR A 86 -17.48 16.62 -11.94
N LEU A 87 -18.75 16.32 -11.66
CA LEU A 87 -19.65 17.23 -10.96
C LEU A 87 -19.97 16.63 -9.59
N PRO A 88 -19.81 17.39 -8.49
CA PRO A 88 -19.22 18.74 -8.37
C PRO A 88 -17.70 18.77 -8.61
N GLU A 89 -17.16 19.93 -9.03
CA GLU A 89 -15.72 20.12 -9.30
C GLU A 89 -14.84 19.84 -8.07
N ASN A 90 -15.33 20.20 -6.88
CA ASN A 90 -14.70 19.88 -5.61
C ASN A 90 -15.23 18.56 -5.06
N ARG A 91 -14.48 17.48 -5.33
CA ARG A 91 -14.76 16.10 -4.87
C ARG A 91 -14.83 15.88 -3.35
N SER A 92 -14.71 16.95 -2.56
CA SER A 92 -14.68 16.91 -1.09
C SER A 92 -16.05 16.92 -0.41
N SER A 93 -17.16 16.76 -1.13
CA SER A 93 -18.50 16.70 -0.53
C SER A 93 -19.08 15.28 -0.63
N GLY A 94 -18.96 14.49 0.44
CA GLY A 94 -19.83 13.31 0.56
C GLY A 94 -19.45 12.21 1.53
N ILE A 95 -18.20 12.08 1.95
CA ILE A 95 -17.81 11.06 2.94
C ILE A 95 -16.89 11.69 3.99
N SER A 96 -17.52 12.32 4.98
CA SER A 96 -16.96 12.53 6.32
C SER A 96 -15.68 13.37 6.48
N LYS A 97 -15.69 14.64 6.04
CA LYS A 97 -14.92 15.70 6.74
C LYS A 97 -15.63 16.11 8.04
N ALA A 98 -15.85 15.15 8.94
CA ALA A 98 -16.38 15.42 10.28
C ALA A 98 -15.42 14.98 11.42
N ILE A 99 -14.34 14.24 11.12
CA ILE A 99 -13.42 13.75 12.16
C ILE A 99 -12.04 14.43 12.10
N LEU A 100 -11.65 15.06 10.98
CA LEU A 100 -10.29 15.60 10.82
C LEU A 100 -10.16 17.12 11.05
N LYS A 101 -10.77 17.64 12.12
CA LYS A 101 -10.41 18.97 12.68
C LYS A 101 -10.08 18.88 14.18
N ARG A 102 -9.11 18.03 14.55
CA ARG A 102 -8.51 18.11 15.89
C ARG A 102 -7.01 17.82 15.99
N TRP A 103 -6.34 17.28 14.98
CA TRP A 103 -4.90 17.03 15.07
C TRP A 103 -4.06 18.08 14.34
N THR A 104 -4.16 19.32 14.81
CA THR A 104 -3.04 20.27 14.72
C THR A 104 -2.02 19.87 15.79
N GLY A 105 -1.03 19.06 15.43
CA GLY A 105 0.04 18.74 16.37
C GLY A 105 1.00 17.65 15.90
N ARG A 106 2.15 18.08 15.34
CA ARG A 106 3.36 17.26 15.09
C ARG A 106 3.22 16.12 14.09
N CYS A 107 3.25 16.48 12.80
CA CYS A 107 3.92 15.63 11.81
C CYS A 107 5.42 15.67 12.08
N CYS A 108 5.92 14.71 12.84
CA CYS A 108 7.34 14.42 12.89
C CYS A 108 7.72 13.64 11.63
N GLY A 109 8.43 14.29 10.70
CA GLY A 109 9.40 13.58 9.86
C GLY A 109 8.96 12.99 8.52
N CYS A 110 7.79 13.30 7.95
CA CYS A 110 7.57 13.05 6.52
C CYS A 110 8.35 14.09 5.71
N ARG A 111 9.62 13.78 5.42
CA ARG A 111 10.38 14.45 4.37
C ARG A 111 9.60 14.28 3.08
N LYS A 112 9.07 15.41 2.59
CA LYS A 112 8.58 15.61 1.23
C LYS A 112 9.51 14.88 0.24
N ALA A 113 9.04 13.79 -0.34
CA ALA A 113 9.45 13.45 -1.70
C ALA A 113 8.77 14.48 -2.59
N ALA A 114 9.47 15.60 -2.77
CA ALA A 114 9.14 16.59 -3.76
C ALA A 114 9.58 16.08 -5.12
N SER A 115 8.75 16.41 -6.11
CA SER A 115 9.08 16.59 -7.52
C SER A 115 8.92 15.37 -8.44
N CYS A 116 8.17 15.67 -9.51
CA CYS A 116 8.33 15.30 -10.92
C CYS A 116 9.35 14.22 -11.28
#